data_AF-A0A2T2NHJ6-F1
#
_entry.id   AF-A0A2T2NHJ6-F1
#
_cell.length_a   1.000
_cell.length_b   1.000
_cell.length_c   1.000
_cell.angle_alpha   90.00
_cell.angle_beta   90.00
_cell.angle_gamma   90.00
#
_symmetry.space_group_name_H-M   'P 1'
#
loop_
_entity.id
_entity.type
_entity.pdbx_description
1 polymer ?
#
loop_
_entity_poly.entity_id
_entity_poly.type
_entity_poly.pdbx_seq_one_letter_code
_entity_poly.pdbx_strand_id
1 'polypeptide(L)'
;MSNANSFGAFLIIGPTCFFLGILFASFPYDYNVLWTTPADKELYFNVLEDHIKFLYASPPIISRILHIVIGTGMLGFLVKLYGGGEANMLFDGASLVLYVAGIIVYITNIVKGFRVVTAGIYGAAEHLEEGAPDDYISREDTLRVFAASNTILALVLVGVLVLQAGQWYALRKEEAEIAEMDKKAEEKKTAGKKKQ
;
A
#
# COMPACT_ATOMS: atom_id res chain seq x y z
N MET A 1 -15.74 3.15 20.99
CA MET A 1 -15.29 3.69 19.68
C MET A 1 -15.80 5.11 19.40
N SER A 2 -14.93 6.10 19.21
CA SER A 2 -15.35 7.34 18.54
C SER A 2 -15.64 7.01 17.08
N ASN A 3 -16.74 7.52 16.51
CA ASN A 3 -17.12 7.27 15.11
C ASN A 3 -16.00 7.63 14.11
N ALA A 4 -15.12 8.57 14.49
CA ALA A 4 -13.98 8.99 13.70
C ALA A 4 -12.92 7.88 13.51
N ASN A 5 -12.67 7.03 14.52
CA ASN A 5 -11.66 5.98 14.41
C ASN A 5 -12.09 4.86 13.44
N SER A 6 -13.36 4.45 13.51
CA SER A 6 -13.94 3.46 12.59
C SER A 6 -14.02 3.99 11.16
N PHE A 7 -14.38 5.26 10.99
CA PHE A 7 -14.44 5.91 9.68
C PHE A 7 -13.04 6.05 9.05
N GLY A 8 -12.05 6.50 9.82
CA GLY A 8 -10.67 6.59 9.34
C GLY A 8 -10.10 5.23 8.92
N ALA A 9 -10.39 4.16 9.66
CA ALA A 9 -9.92 2.82 9.29
C ALA A 9 -10.54 2.34 7.96
N PHE A 10 -11.82 2.62 7.72
CA PHE A 10 -12.47 2.32 6.44
C PHE A 10 -11.84 3.07 5.27
N LEU A 11 -11.53 4.37 5.46
CA LEU A 11 -10.85 5.20 4.47
C LEU A 11 -9.42 4.71 4.16
N ILE A 12 -8.79 3.92 5.03
CA ILE A 12 -7.48 3.31 4.78
C ILE A 12 -7.65 1.95 4.08
N ILE A 13 -8.47 1.07 4.65
CA ILE A 13 -8.58 -0.33 4.20
C ILE A 13 -9.16 -0.42 2.79
N GLY A 14 -10.23 0.33 2.49
CA GLY A 14 -10.89 0.30 1.18
C GLY A 14 -9.93 0.63 0.03
N PRO A 15 -9.26 1.80 0.06
CA PRO A 15 -8.23 2.16 -0.91
C PRO A 15 -7.06 1.19 -1.00
N THR A 16 -6.59 0.69 0.14
CA THR A 16 -5.46 -0.27 0.18
C THR A 16 -5.83 -1.57 -0.54
N CYS A 17 -7.02 -2.10 -0.30
CA CYS A 17 -7.54 -3.29 -0.99
C CYS A 17 -7.76 -3.04 -2.48
N PHE A 18 -8.29 -1.87 -2.86
CA PHE A 18 -8.48 -1.52 -4.28
C PHE A 18 -7.15 -1.49 -5.02
N PHE A 19 -6.13 -0.86 -4.44
CA PHE A 19 -4.81 -0.79 -5.07
C PHE A 19 -4.14 -2.17 -5.12
N LEU A 20 -4.26 -2.98 -4.07
CA LEU A 20 -3.82 -4.38 -4.10
C LEU A 20 -4.51 -5.19 -5.20
N GLY A 21 -5.81 -4.94 -5.45
CA GLY A 21 -6.54 -5.57 -6.56
C GLY A 21 -5.95 -5.24 -7.93
N ILE A 22 -5.52 -3.98 -8.14
CA ILE A 22 -4.82 -3.58 -9.37
C ILE A 22 -3.48 -4.30 -9.49
N LEU A 23 -2.69 -4.35 -8.42
CA LEU A 23 -1.39 -5.04 -8.43
C LEU A 23 -1.54 -6.54 -8.68
N PHE A 24 -2.56 -7.17 -8.09
CA PHE A 24 -2.88 -8.56 -8.35
C PHE A 24 -3.27 -8.80 -9.81
N ALA A 25 -3.99 -7.87 -10.44
CA ALA A 25 -4.31 -7.95 -11.87
C ALA A 25 -3.07 -7.82 -12.78
N SER A 26 -2.02 -7.13 -12.33
CA SER A 26 -0.72 -7.06 -13.02
C SER A 26 0.16 -8.30 -12.80
N PHE A 27 -0.08 -9.08 -11.73
CA PHE A 27 0.77 -10.21 -11.34
C PHE A 27 1.00 -11.27 -12.44
N PRO A 28 0.02 -11.65 -13.28
CA PRO A 28 0.25 -12.62 -14.36
C PRO A 28 1.29 -12.16 -15.39
N TYR A 29 1.42 -10.84 -15.61
CA TYR A 29 2.40 -10.25 -16.52
C TYR A 29 3.79 -10.21 -15.89
N ASP A 30 3.85 -9.96 -14.57
CA ASP A 30 5.11 -9.88 -13.81
C ASP A 30 5.71 -11.27 -13.50
N TYR A 31 4.86 -12.30 -13.36
CA TYR A 31 5.24 -13.59 -12.77
C TYR A 31 6.42 -14.26 -13.48
N ASN A 32 6.36 -14.39 -14.81
CA ASN A 32 7.40 -15.09 -15.57
C ASN A 32 8.68 -14.26 -15.78
N VAL A 33 8.58 -12.94 -15.56
CA VAL A 33 9.73 -12.04 -15.62
C VAL A 33 10.55 -12.12 -14.32
N LEU A 34 9.91 -12.40 -13.18
CA LEU A 34 10.53 -12.39 -11.86
C LEU A 34 10.83 -13.77 -11.28
N TRP A 35 9.90 -14.72 -11.41
CA TRP A 35 9.89 -15.95 -10.59
C TRP A 35 10.22 -17.22 -11.36
N THR A 36 10.34 -17.14 -12.68
CA THR A 36 10.62 -18.30 -13.53
C THR A 36 11.73 -18.02 -14.53
N THR A 37 12.19 -19.07 -15.20
CA THR A 37 13.16 -18.98 -16.30
C THR A 37 12.60 -19.75 -17.49
N PRO A 38 11.63 -19.18 -18.22
CA PRO A 38 10.99 -19.86 -19.34
C PRO A 38 12.00 -20.05 -20.50
N ALA A 39 11.73 -21.04 -21.35
CA ALA A 39 12.56 -21.31 -22.53
C ALA A 39 12.55 -20.14 -23.52
N ASP A 40 11.39 -19.49 -23.68
CA ASP A 40 11.24 -18.25 -24.46
C ASP A 40 11.00 -17.08 -23.49
N LYS A 41 12.08 -16.42 -23.08
CA LYS A 41 12.03 -15.25 -22.18
C LYS A 41 11.47 -14.01 -22.87
N GLU A 42 11.81 -13.83 -24.14
CA GLU A 42 11.49 -12.63 -24.90
C GLU A 42 9.98 -12.46 -25.05
N LEU A 43 9.24 -13.57 -25.23
CA LEU A 43 7.78 -13.58 -25.21
C LEU A 43 7.20 -12.90 -23.97
N TYR A 44 7.68 -13.23 -22.77
CA TYR A 44 7.12 -12.70 -21.53
C TYR A 44 7.51 -11.25 -21.28
N PHE A 45 8.71 -10.83 -21.68
CA PHE A 45 9.09 -9.42 -21.65
C PHE A 45 8.23 -8.58 -22.61
N ASN A 46 7.93 -9.10 -23.81
CA ASN A 46 7.03 -8.44 -24.76
C ASN A 46 5.62 -8.31 -24.21
N VAL A 47 5.07 -9.39 -23.62
CA VAL A 47 3.74 -9.36 -23.00
C VAL A 47 3.65 -8.34 -21.86
N LEU A 48 4.68 -8.25 -21.01
CA LEU A 48 4.75 -7.24 -19.95
C LEU A 48 4.85 -5.82 -20.53
N GLU A 49 5.73 -5.60 -21.50
CA GLU A 49 5.91 -4.29 -22.13
C GLU A 49 4.63 -3.81 -22.82
N ASP A 50 3.94 -4.69 -23.56
CA ASP A 50 2.67 -4.37 -24.23
C ASP A 50 1.58 -4.03 -23.22
N HIS A 51 1.53 -4.74 -22.09
CA HIS A 51 0.64 -4.40 -20.98
C HIS A 51 0.91 -3.00 -20.41
N ILE A 52 2.18 -2.66 -20.18
CA ILE A 52 2.58 -1.34 -19.66
C ILE A 52 2.21 -0.24 -20.66
N LYS A 53 2.51 -0.42 -21.95
CA LYS A 53 2.15 0.53 -23.01
C LYS A 53 0.65 0.70 -23.14
N PHE A 54 -0.12 -0.39 -23.06
CA PHE A 54 -1.58 -0.35 -23.07
C PHE A 54 -2.13 0.47 -21.89
N LEU A 55 -1.62 0.24 -20.68
CA LEU A 55 -2.03 1.00 -19.49
C LEU A 55 -1.65 2.48 -19.62
N TYR A 56 -0.47 2.80 -20.15
CA TYR A 56 -0.06 4.20 -20.36
C TYR A 56 -0.92 4.92 -21.40
N ALA A 57 -1.29 4.23 -22.49
CA ALA A 57 -2.16 4.76 -23.53
C ALA A 57 -3.65 4.85 -23.11
N SER A 58 -4.00 4.29 -21.95
CA SER A 58 -5.38 4.29 -21.49
C SER A 58 -5.89 5.70 -21.14
N PRO A 59 -7.21 5.93 -21.20
CA PRO A 59 -7.79 7.24 -20.91
C PRO A 59 -7.34 7.78 -19.54
N PRO A 60 -6.97 9.08 -19.41
CA PRO A 60 -6.42 9.64 -18.18
C PRO A 60 -7.31 9.50 -16.94
N ILE A 61 -8.60 9.20 -17.12
CA ILE A 61 -9.53 8.95 -16.02
C ILE A 61 -9.10 7.74 -15.16
N ILE A 62 -8.46 6.72 -15.75
CA ILE A 62 -8.05 5.51 -15.02
C ILE A 62 -6.97 5.84 -13.99
N SER A 63 -5.92 6.56 -14.40
CA SER A 63 -4.85 6.99 -13.48
C SER A 63 -5.36 7.99 -12.46
N ARG A 64 -6.28 8.89 -12.83
CA ARG A 64 -6.91 9.85 -11.89
C ARG A 64 -7.71 9.14 -10.81
N ILE A 65 -8.49 8.11 -11.15
CA ILE A 65 -9.22 7.30 -10.17
C ILE A 65 -8.24 6.67 -9.18
N LEU A 66 -7.15 6.07 -9.66
CA LEU A 66 -6.14 5.48 -8.79
C LEU A 66 -5.53 6.53 -7.84
N HIS A 67 -5.16 7.71 -8.33
CA HIS A 67 -4.63 8.78 -7.49
C HIS A 67 -5.64 9.28 -6.43
N ILE A 68 -6.93 9.39 -6.79
CA ILE A 68 -7.99 9.73 -5.83
C ILE A 68 -8.11 8.67 -4.75
N VAL A 69 -8.04 7.39 -5.12
CA VAL A 69 -8.07 6.27 -4.18
C VAL A 69 -6.87 6.34 -3.23
N ILE A 70 -5.65 6.48 -3.76
CA ILE A 70 -4.43 6.65 -2.96
C ILE A 70 -4.54 7.87 -2.01
N GLY A 71 -5.02 9.00 -2.51
CA GLY A 71 -5.25 10.21 -1.72
C GLY A 71 -6.29 10.01 -0.60
N THR A 72 -7.33 9.22 -0.86
CA THR A 72 -8.35 8.84 0.14
C THR A 72 -7.73 8.01 1.26
N GLY A 73 -6.86 7.05 0.92
CA GLY A 73 -6.08 6.28 1.90
C GLY A 73 -5.23 7.16 2.80
N MET A 74 -4.53 8.13 2.20
CA MET A 74 -3.74 9.11 2.95
C MET A 74 -4.60 9.98 3.87
N LEU A 75 -5.77 10.43 3.40
CA LEU A 75 -6.72 11.20 4.21
C LEU A 75 -7.19 10.39 5.43
N GLY A 76 -7.42 9.09 5.26
CA GLY A 76 -7.78 8.19 6.36
C GLY A 76 -6.74 8.20 7.49
N PHE A 77 -5.45 8.16 7.17
CA PHE A 77 -4.38 8.28 8.16
C PHE A 77 -4.36 9.64 8.86
N LEU A 78 -4.54 10.74 8.11
CA LEU A 78 -4.59 12.08 8.70
C LEU A 78 -5.77 12.24 9.67
N VAL A 79 -6.93 11.68 9.33
CA VAL A 79 -8.11 11.67 10.20
C VAL A 79 -7.85 10.92 11.51
N LYS A 80 -7.17 9.76 11.46
CA LYS A 80 -6.86 8.98 12.66
C LYS A 80 -5.78 9.62 13.54
N LEU A 81 -4.78 10.26 12.94
CA LEU A 81 -3.70 10.96 13.66
C LEU A 81 -4.19 12.14 14.49
N TYR A 82 -5.28 12.80 14.09
CA TYR A 82 -5.83 13.95 14.81
C TYR A 82 -6.56 13.60 16.12
N GLY A 83 -6.84 12.32 16.39
CA GLY A 83 -7.69 11.91 17.51
C GLY A 83 -7.28 10.65 18.28
N GLY A 84 -6.07 10.11 18.06
CA GLY A 84 -5.62 8.85 18.67
C GLY A 84 -4.80 9.02 19.97
N GLY A 85 -4.97 8.10 20.93
CA GLY A 85 -4.08 7.95 22.09
C GLY A 85 -2.74 7.28 21.74
N GLU A 86 -1.77 7.24 22.67
CA GLU A 86 -0.38 6.82 22.42
C GLU A 86 -0.24 5.43 21.75
N ALA A 87 -1.03 4.44 22.13
CA ALA A 87 -0.97 3.10 21.53
C ALA A 87 -1.49 3.07 20.09
N ASN A 88 -2.50 3.88 19.76
CA ASN A 88 -2.97 4.05 18.38
C ASN A 88 -1.88 4.70 17.51
N MET A 89 -1.11 5.62 18.10
CA MET A 89 -0.08 6.36 17.38
C MET A 89 1.04 5.45 16.84
N LEU A 90 1.37 4.34 17.52
CA LEU A 90 2.36 3.39 17.03
C LEU A 90 1.87 2.63 15.80
N PHE A 91 0.66 2.06 15.85
CA PHE A 91 0.11 1.29 14.73
C PHE A 91 -0.25 2.19 13.54
N ASP A 92 -0.89 3.34 13.79
CA ASP A 92 -1.25 4.29 12.74
C ASP A 92 -0.01 4.99 12.17
N GLY A 93 0.98 5.32 13.02
CA GLY A 93 2.24 5.92 12.58
C GLY A 93 3.06 4.96 11.72
N ALA A 94 3.24 3.70 12.15
CA ALA A 94 3.94 2.69 11.36
C ALA A 94 3.20 2.42 10.04
N SER A 95 1.88 2.28 10.07
CA SER A 95 1.07 2.10 8.86
C SER A 95 1.21 3.27 7.90
N LEU A 96 1.22 4.52 8.40
CA LEU A 96 1.42 5.71 7.57
C LEU A 96 2.81 5.71 6.93
N VAL A 97 3.87 5.39 7.67
CA VAL A 97 5.23 5.30 7.12
C VAL A 97 5.31 4.27 6.00
N LEU A 98 4.74 3.07 6.21
CA LEU A 98 4.66 2.06 5.14
C LEU A 98 3.87 2.59 3.94
N TYR A 99 2.71 3.22 4.16
CA TYR A 99 1.88 3.74 3.08
C TYR A 99 2.59 4.81 2.26
N VAL A 100 3.31 5.75 2.92
CA VAL A 100 4.11 6.77 2.25
C VAL A 100 5.27 6.15 1.49
N ALA A 101 5.96 5.15 2.05
CA ALA A 101 7.00 4.42 1.34
C ALA A 101 6.44 3.77 0.05
N GLY A 102 5.24 3.18 0.13
CA GLY A 102 4.54 2.65 -1.03
C GLY A 102 4.24 3.72 -2.09
N ILE A 103 3.78 4.91 -1.67
CA ILE A 103 3.54 6.04 -2.59
C ILE A 103 4.84 6.48 -3.26
N ILE A 104 5.96 6.55 -2.52
CA ILE A 104 7.26 6.89 -3.09
C ILE A 104 7.62 5.88 -4.17
N VAL A 105 7.58 4.58 -3.89
CA VAL A 105 7.85 3.52 -4.88
C VAL A 105 6.93 3.62 -6.09
N TYR A 106 5.65 3.88 -5.88
CA TYR A 106 4.69 4.10 -6.96
C TYR A 106 5.10 5.27 -7.87
N ILE A 107 5.43 6.42 -7.28
CA ILE A 107 5.81 7.61 -8.06
C ILE A 107 7.16 7.42 -8.74
N THR A 108 8.18 6.93 -8.02
CA THR A 108 9.55 6.87 -8.52
C THR A 108 9.77 5.73 -9.49
N ASN A 109 9.08 4.60 -9.31
CA ASN A 109 9.37 3.40 -10.10
C ASN A 109 8.25 3.10 -11.10
N ILE A 110 6.99 3.12 -10.65
CA ILE A 110 5.85 2.76 -11.52
C ILE A 110 5.52 3.91 -12.48
N VAL A 111 5.25 5.12 -11.98
CA VAL A 111 4.89 6.27 -12.83
C VAL A 111 6.03 6.65 -13.77
N LYS A 112 7.29 6.63 -13.31
CA LYS A 112 8.44 6.85 -14.20
C LYS A 112 8.64 5.69 -15.18
N GLY A 113 8.52 4.44 -14.72
CA GLY A 113 8.68 3.26 -15.55
C GLY A 113 7.69 3.23 -16.72
N PHE A 114 6.43 3.61 -16.49
CA PHE A 114 5.45 3.80 -17.56
C PHE A 114 5.95 4.74 -18.68
N ARG A 115 6.57 5.87 -18.31
CA ARG A 115 7.09 6.84 -19.28
C ARG A 115 8.30 6.29 -20.05
N VAL A 116 9.24 5.67 -19.33
CA VAL A 116 10.47 5.10 -19.91
C VAL A 116 10.15 3.98 -20.89
N VAL A 117 9.34 3.01 -20.47
CA VAL A 117 8.93 1.85 -21.28
C VAL A 117 8.16 2.30 -22.53
N THR A 118 7.23 3.25 -22.37
CA THR A 118 6.44 3.72 -23.53
C THR A 118 7.26 4.54 -24.51
N ALA A 119 8.18 5.38 -24.01
CA ALA A 119 9.07 6.15 -24.87
C ALA A 119 10.17 5.29 -25.53
N GLY A 120 10.35 4.04 -25.09
CA GLY A 120 11.38 3.14 -25.60
C GLY A 120 12.81 3.58 -25.27
N ILE A 121 12.97 4.47 -24.29
CA ILE A 121 14.25 5.11 -23.93
C ILE A 121 15.01 4.33 -22.84
N TYR A 122 14.98 3.00 -22.93
CA TYR A 122 15.69 2.09 -22.02
C TYR A 122 17.15 2.53 -21.86
N GLY A 123 17.61 2.74 -20.62
CA GLY A 123 18.97 3.24 -20.32
C GLY A 123 19.14 4.77 -20.35
N ALA A 124 18.27 5.55 -20.99
CA ALA A 124 18.40 7.01 -21.04
C ALA A 124 17.70 7.77 -19.90
N ALA A 125 17.07 7.05 -18.96
CA ALA A 125 16.46 7.66 -17.77
C ALA A 125 17.50 8.24 -16.79
N GLU A 126 18.78 7.86 -16.92
CA GLU A 126 19.89 8.36 -16.11
C GLU A 126 20.72 9.46 -16.79
N HIS A 127 20.50 9.76 -18.08
CA HIS A 127 21.20 10.85 -18.78
C HIS A 127 20.69 12.27 -18.42
N LEU A 128 20.10 12.44 -17.25
CA LEU A 128 19.88 13.75 -16.64
C LEU A 128 20.95 14.11 -15.61
N GLU A 129 21.87 13.20 -15.27
CA GLU A 129 23.07 13.53 -14.50
C GLU A 129 24.33 13.14 -15.30
N GLU A 130 25.10 14.16 -15.70
CA GLU A 130 26.40 13.98 -16.35
C GLU A 130 27.38 13.34 -15.35
N GLY A 131 27.78 12.08 -15.56
CA GLY A 131 28.97 11.50 -14.92
C GLY A 131 28.84 10.14 -14.22
N ALA A 132 27.69 9.46 -14.28
CA ALA A 132 27.59 8.08 -13.79
C ALA A 132 28.33 7.10 -14.74
N PRO A 133 29.04 6.08 -14.20
CA PRO A 133 29.69 5.05 -15.02
C PRO A 133 28.64 4.34 -15.87
N ASP A 134 29.10 3.83 -17.03
CA ASP A 134 28.38 3.25 -18.18
C ASP A 134 27.47 2.04 -17.86
N ASP A 135 26.60 2.15 -16.85
CA ASP A 135 25.63 1.13 -16.44
C ASP A 135 24.40 1.28 -17.34
N TYR A 136 24.55 0.87 -18.59
CA TYR A 136 23.46 0.88 -19.57
C TYR A 136 22.35 -0.07 -19.09
N ILE A 137 21.34 0.47 -18.40
CA ILE A 137 20.20 -0.32 -17.92
C ILE A 137 19.49 -0.92 -19.14
N SER A 138 19.52 -2.25 -19.24
CA SER A 138 18.90 -2.96 -20.35
C SER A 138 17.37 -2.84 -20.30
N ARG A 139 16.71 -3.10 -21.44
CA ARG A 139 15.25 -3.22 -21.49
C ARG A 139 14.73 -4.23 -20.48
N GLU A 140 15.36 -5.40 -20.41
CA GLU A 140 14.97 -6.46 -19.48
C GLU A 140 15.08 -5.98 -18.03
N ASP A 141 16.15 -5.28 -17.67
CA ASP A 141 16.35 -4.78 -16.31
C ASP A 141 15.32 -3.71 -15.95
N THR A 142 15.01 -2.81 -16.89
CA THR A 142 13.94 -1.81 -16.71
C THR A 142 12.60 -2.48 -16.43
N LEU A 143 12.25 -3.51 -17.22
CA LEU A 143 10.99 -4.25 -17.07
C LEU A 143 10.98 -5.09 -15.78
N ARG A 144 12.10 -5.70 -15.39
CA ARG A 144 12.25 -6.40 -14.10
C ARG A 144 12.10 -5.45 -12.92
N VAL A 145 12.70 -4.26 -12.96
CA VAL A 145 12.56 -3.24 -11.92
C VAL A 145 11.11 -2.79 -11.78
N PHE A 146 10.40 -2.60 -12.90
CA PHE A 146 8.97 -2.27 -12.89
C PHE A 146 8.14 -3.38 -12.23
N ALA A 147 8.29 -4.63 -12.68
CA ALA A 147 7.59 -5.79 -12.13
C ALA A 147 7.91 -6.02 -10.64
N ALA A 148 9.19 -5.89 -10.25
CA ALA A 148 9.61 -6.00 -8.87
C ALA A 148 8.98 -4.90 -8.00
N SER A 149 8.83 -3.68 -8.55
CA SER A 149 8.19 -2.56 -7.85
C SER A 149 6.70 -2.83 -7.59
N ASN A 150 5.98 -3.47 -8.50
CA ASN A 150 4.60 -3.92 -8.24
C ASN A 150 4.54 -4.90 -7.06
N THR A 151 5.47 -5.86 -7.02
CA THR A 151 5.55 -6.85 -5.94
C THR A 151 5.90 -6.22 -4.60
N ILE A 152 6.90 -5.33 -4.56
CA ILE A 152 7.27 -4.57 -3.35
C ILE A 152 6.09 -3.76 -2.85
N LEU A 153 5.39 -3.07 -3.75
CA LEU A 153 4.22 -2.27 -3.39
C LEU A 153 3.11 -3.14 -2.81
N ALA A 154 2.86 -4.32 -3.38
CA ALA A 154 1.88 -5.27 -2.84
C ALA A 154 2.25 -5.71 -1.42
N LEU A 155 3.52 -6.04 -1.16
CA LEU A 155 3.99 -6.44 0.18
C LEU A 155 3.83 -5.30 1.19
N VAL A 156 4.18 -4.07 0.81
CA VAL A 156 4.04 -2.89 1.67
C VAL A 156 2.56 -2.64 2.01
N LEU A 157 1.66 -2.72 1.03
CA LEU A 157 0.23 -2.53 1.24
C LEU A 157 -0.39 -3.66 2.08
N VAL A 158 0.05 -4.91 1.91
CA VAL A 158 -0.33 -6.00 2.82
C VAL A 158 0.15 -5.72 4.23
N GLY A 159 1.37 -5.18 4.40
CA GLY A 159 1.89 -4.72 5.69
C GLY A 159 0.97 -3.69 6.35
N VAL A 160 0.45 -2.73 5.57
CA VAL A 160 -0.54 -1.76 6.06
C VAL A 160 -1.81 -2.46 6.55
N LEU A 161 -2.36 -3.40 5.78
CA LEU A 161 -3.56 -4.15 6.20
C LEU A 161 -3.34 -4.96 7.47
N VAL A 162 -2.18 -5.61 7.60
CA VAL A 162 -1.80 -6.37 8.80
C VAL A 162 -1.73 -5.46 10.02
N LEU A 163 -1.12 -4.28 9.90
CA LEU A 163 -1.03 -3.32 11.00
C LEU A 163 -2.42 -2.75 11.38
N GLN A 164 -3.27 -2.44 10.40
CA GLN A 164 -4.63 -1.97 10.66
C GLN A 164 -5.48 -3.06 11.33
N ALA A 165 -5.33 -4.33 10.93
CA ALA A 165 -5.98 -5.46 11.59
C ALA A 165 -5.44 -5.68 13.02
N GLY A 166 -4.13 -5.54 13.23
CA GLY A 166 -3.48 -5.60 14.53
C GLY A 166 -4.00 -4.53 15.48
N GLN A 167 -4.15 -3.29 14.99
CA GLN A 167 -4.74 -2.20 15.77
C GLN A 167 -6.19 -2.50 16.14
N TRP A 168 -6.99 -2.98 15.17
CA TRP A 168 -8.39 -3.35 15.45
C TRP A 168 -8.47 -4.42 16.55
N TYR A 169 -7.60 -5.43 16.49
CA TYR A 169 -7.54 -6.47 17.51
C TYR A 169 -7.11 -5.93 18.88
N ALA A 170 -6.08 -5.09 18.93
CA ALA A 170 -5.60 -4.47 20.16
C ALA A 170 -6.69 -3.62 20.84
N LEU A 171 -7.38 -2.78 20.06
CA LEU A 171 -8.49 -1.95 20.55
C LEU A 171 -9.66 -2.80 21.07
N ARG A 172 -10.00 -3.89 20.36
CA ARG A 172 -11.07 -4.80 20.77
C ARG A 172 -10.77 -5.47 22.12
N LYS A 173 -9.50 -5.81 22.35
CA LYS A 173 -9.04 -6.41 23.59
C LYS A 173 -9.08 -5.40 24.74
N GLU A 174 -8.60 -4.18 24.51
CA GLU A 174 -8.65 -3.08 25.48
C GLU A 174 -10.10 -2.75 25.88
N GLU A 175 -11.03 -2.65 24.91
CA GLU A 175 -12.45 -2.42 25.17
C GLU A 175 -13.06 -3.55 26.03
N ALA A 176 -12.66 -4.80 25.82
CA ALA A 176 -13.14 -5.94 26.61
C ALA A 176 -12.61 -5.92 28.06
N GLU A 177 -11.34 -5.55 28.26
CA GLU A 177 -10.73 -5.43 29.59
C GLU A 177 -11.39 -4.31 30.41
N ILE A 178 -11.64 -3.14 29.79
CA ILE A 178 -12.34 -2.02 30.43
C ILE A 178 -13.76 -2.43 30.83
N ALA A 179 -14.50 -3.09 29.93
CA ALA A 179 -15.86 -3.55 30.22
C ALA A 179 -15.93 -4.56 31.38
N GLU A 180 -14.91 -5.42 31.52
CA GLU A 180 -14.81 -6.34 32.65
C GLU A 180 -14.52 -5.60 33.96
N MET A 181 -13.64 -4.60 33.92
CA MET A 181 -13.35 -3.74 35.08
C MET A 181 -14.59 -2.95 35.54
N ASP A 182 -15.35 -2.39 34.61
CA ASP A 182 -16.58 -1.65 34.90
C ASP A 182 -17.64 -2.54 35.54
N LYS A 183 -17.85 -3.76 35.00
CA LYS A 183 -18.76 -4.75 35.61
C LYS A 183 -18.36 -5.10 37.04
N LYS A 184 -17.07 -5.39 37.28
CA LYS A 184 -16.56 -5.67 38.63
C LYS A 184 -16.73 -4.49 39.58
N ALA A 185 -16.61 -3.25 39.08
CA ALA A 185 -16.83 -2.05 39.88
C ALA A 185 -18.31 -1.86 40.25
N GLU A 186 -19.23 -2.12 39.33
CA GLU A 186 -20.68 -2.08 39.58
C GLU A 186 -21.12 -3.16 40.58
N GLU A 187 -20.63 -4.40 40.43
CA GLU A 187 -20.91 -5.49 41.37
C GLU A 187 -20.47 -5.13 42.80
N LYS A 188 -19.28 -4.54 42.97
CA LYS A 188 -18.79 -4.08 44.28
C LYS A 188 -19.65 -2.95 44.88
N LYS A 189 -20.07 -1.98 44.06
CA LYS A 189 -20.97 -0.89 44.51
C LYS A 189 -22.33 -1.43 44.96
N THR A 190 -22.86 -2.43 44.27
CA THR A 190 -24.17 -3.03 44.56
C THR A 190 -24.13 -3.92 45.80
N ALA A 191 -23.03 -4.66 46.01
CA ALA A 191 -22.80 -5.45 47.22
C ALA A 191 -22.62 -4.58 48.48
N GLY A 192 -21.99 -3.41 48.36
CA GLY A 192 -21.85 -2.44 49.45
C GLY A 192 -23.20 -1.84 49.90
N LYS A 193 -24.10 -1.54 48.96
CA LYS A 193 -25.44 -1.02 49.26
C LYS A 193 -26.39 -2.04 49.92
N LYS A 194 -26.18 -3.35 49.74
CA LYS A 194 -27.01 -4.40 50.39
C LYS A 194 -26.61 -4.70 51.84
N LYS A 195 -25.46 -4.21 52.31
CA LYS A 195 -24.95 -4.43 53.67
C LYS A 195 -25.25 -3.28 54.64
N GLN A 196 -25.95 -2.23 54.18
CA GLN A 196 -26.37 -1.07 54.96
C GLN A 196 -27.88 -1.09 55.12
#